data_AF-A0A1V6EG54-F1
#
_entry.id   AF-A0A1V6EG54-F1
#
_cell.length_a   1.000
_cell.length_b   1.000
_cell.length_c   1.000
_cell.angle_alpha   90.00
_cell.angle_beta   90.00
_cell.angle_gamma   90.00
#
_symmetry.space_group_name_H-M   'P 1'
#
loop_
_entity.id
_entity.type
_entity.pdbx_description
1 polymer ?
#
loop_
_entity_poly.entity_id
_entity_poly.type
_entity_poly.pdbx_seq_one_letter_code
_entity_poly.pdbx_strand_id
1 'polypeptide(L)'
;MFIVDVIAVSMGFVIRAIAGAVAIEVVFSNWLIVCTLFLALFLTLGKRRGEIVLLEDQARTHREVLHHYSTTFIDQMLLIVAGGALITFTIYTCSTEVVARIGTDKLYMTLPFVVYGLARYLWLVEKNGTGDPSQVLLKDWPTALAVILWAITCVAIIYS
;
A
#
# COMPACT_ATOMS: atom_id res chain seq x y z
N MET A 1 12.68 7.43 16.42
CA MET A 1 12.81 8.39 15.29
C MET A 1 12.28 7.82 13.98
N PHE A 2 12.58 6.55 13.63
CA PHE A 2 12.09 5.88 12.41
C PHE A 2 10.58 5.93 12.19
N ILE A 3 9.77 5.59 13.21
CA ILE A 3 8.29 5.57 13.08
C ILE A 3 7.73 6.96 12.77
N VAL A 4 8.32 8.01 13.38
CA VAL A 4 7.90 9.40 13.15
C VAL A 4 8.20 9.83 11.72
N ASP A 5 9.35 9.42 11.18
CA ASP A 5 9.71 9.66 9.78
C ASP A 5 8.74 8.97 8.81
N VAL A 6 8.42 7.69 9.05
CA VAL A 6 7.45 6.94 8.24
C VAL A 6 6.07 7.61 8.25
N ILE A 7 5.60 8.06 9.41
CA ILE A 7 4.34 8.79 9.54
C ILE A 7 4.41 10.14 8.82
N ALA A 8 5.47 10.91 9.00
CA ALA A 8 5.63 12.22 8.37
C ALA A 8 5.64 12.12 6.84
N VAL A 9 6.38 11.15 6.27
CA VAL A 9 6.39 10.88 4.83
C VAL A 9 4.99 10.49 4.35
N SER A 10 4.32 9.58 5.05
CA SER A 10 2.97 9.12 4.70
C SER A 10 1.93 10.25 4.75
N MET A 11 2.01 11.13 5.76
CA MET A 11 1.17 12.32 5.86
C MET A 11 1.39 13.28 4.68
N GLY A 12 2.61 13.39 4.18
CA GLY A 12 2.89 14.16 2.96
C GLY A 12 2.11 13.64 1.73
N PHE A 13 1.89 12.33 1.62
CA PHE A 13 1.04 11.77 0.56
C PHE A 13 -0.43 12.13 0.74
N VAL A 14 -0.93 12.11 1.98
CA VAL A 14 -2.31 12.50 2.30
C VAL A 14 -2.55 13.97 1.96
N ILE A 15 -1.65 14.86 2.39
CA ILE A 15 -1.74 16.30 2.10
C ILE A 15 -1.76 16.54 0.58
N ARG A 16 -0.92 15.83 -0.18
CA ARG A 16 -0.89 15.95 -1.64
C ARG A 16 -2.16 15.46 -2.30
N ALA A 17 -2.77 14.38 -1.80
CA ALA A 17 -4.05 13.89 -2.30
C ALA A 17 -5.18 14.89 -2.04
N ILE A 18 -5.21 15.50 -0.84
CA ILE A 18 -6.17 16.55 -0.50
C ILE A 18 -5.95 17.79 -1.38
N ALA A 19 -4.71 18.25 -1.52
CA ALA A 19 -4.37 19.38 -2.37
C ALA A 19 -4.77 19.13 -3.84
N GLY A 20 -4.58 17.91 -4.34
CA GLY A 20 -5.04 17.50 -5.67
C GLY A 20 -6.55 17.59 -5.82
N ALA A 21 -7.33 17.10 -4.85
CA ALA A 21 -8.78 17.20 -4.86
C ALA A 21 -9.28 18.65 -4.80
N VAL A 22 -8.63 19.50 -3.99
CA VAL A 22 -8.93 20.93 -3.91
C VAL A 22 -8.61 21.64 -5.22
N ALA A 23 -7.49 21.31 -5.88
CA ALA A 23 -7.07 21.93 -7.13
C ALA A 23 -8.04 21.66 -8.31
N ILE A 24 -8.76 20.54 -8.27
CA ILE A 24 -9.79 20.19 -9.27
C ILE A 24 -11.22 20.51 -8.78
N GLU A 25 -11.36 21.20 -7.64
CA GLU A 25 -12.63 21.59 -7.03
C GLU A 25 -13.60 20.42 -6.74
N VAL A 26 -13.07 19.23 -6.43
CA VAL A 26 -13.88 18.03 -6.14
C VAL A 26 -14.00 17.82 -4.63
N VAL A 27 -15.21 17.52 -4.18
CA VAL A 27 -15.47 17.10 -2.79
C VAL A 27 -14.82 15.73 -2.55
N PHE A 28 -13.73 15.72 -1.79
CA PHE A 28 -13.07 14.49 -1.38
C PHE A 28 -13.89 13.77 -0.30
N SER A 29 -13.88 12.44 -0.33
CA SER A 29 -14.49 11.62 0.72
C SER A 29 -13.50 11.38 1.86
N ASN A 30 -14.03 11.11 3.07
CA ASN A 30 -13.20 10.66 4.20
C ASN A 30 -12.41 9.39 3.84
N TRP A 31 -12.98 8.54 2.98
CA TRP A 31 -12.35 7.34 2.46
C TRP A 31 -11.09 7.63 1.65
N LEU A 32 -11.04 8.72 0.88
CA LEU A 32 -9.83 9.12 0.17
C LEU A 32 -8.65 9.28 1.12
N ILE A 33 -8.86 9.94 2.26
CA ILE A 33 -7.83 10.22 3.26
C ILE A 33 -7.34 8.91 3.88
N VAL A 34 -8.25 8.07 4.38
CA VAL A 34 -7.90 6.85 5.11
C VAL A 34 -7.22 5.83 4.19
N CYS A 35 -7.78 5.60 2.98
CA CYS A 35 -7.16 4.70 2.00
C CYS A 35 -5.77 5.20 1.57
N THR A 36 -5.62 6.50 1.32
CA THR A 36 -4.32 7.08 0.95
C THR A 36 -3.31 6.94 2.08
N LEU A 37 -3.72 7.14 3.33
CA LEU A 37 -2.84 6.99 4.50
C LEU A 37 -2.31 5.56 4.63
N PHE A 38 -3.18 4.56 4.61
CA PHE A 38 -2.75 3.15 4.73
C PHE A 38 -1.87 2.73 3.54
N LEU A 39 -2.21 3.14 2.33
CA LEU A 39 -1.40 2.85 1.15
C LEU A 39 -0.02 3.52 1.23
N ALA A 40 0.03 4.77 1.66
CA ALA A 40 1.28 5.51 1.83
C ALA A 40 2.17 4.90 2.94
N LEU A 41 1.57 4.48 4.06
CA LEU A 41 2.27 3.77 5.12
C LEU A 41 2.86 2.45 4.60
N PHE A 42 2.07 1.68 3.84
CA PHE A 42 2.50 0.40 3.29
C PHE A 42 3.70 0.55 2.35
N LEU A 43 3.63 1.51 1.42
CA LEU A 43 4.71 1.79 0.48
C LEU A 43 5.97 2.33 1.19
N THR A 44 5.78 3.24 2.16
CA THR A 44 6.90 3.85 2.89
C THR A 44 7.64 2.81 3.74
N LEU A 45 6.91 1.96 4.49
CA LEU A 45 7.51 0.85 5.25
C LEU A 45 8.21 -0.15 4.33
N GLY A 46 7.58 -0.47 3.19
CA GLY A 46 8.16 -1.30 2.15
C GLY A 46 9.54 -0.82 1.69
N LYS A 47 9.60 0.46 1.31
CA LYS A 47 10.86 1.09 0.88
C LYS A 47 11.91 1.06 1.98
N ARG A 48 11.54 1.44 3.22
CA ARG A 48 12.44 1.43 4.37
C ARG A 48 12.98 0.04 4.71
N ARG A 49 12.17 -1.00 4.54
CA ARG A 49 12.63 -2.38 4.70
C ARG A 49 13.71 -2.72 3.68
N GLY A 50 13.49 -2.38 2.41
CA GLY A 50 14.48 -2.60 1.34
C GLY A 50 15.82 -1.90 1.62
N GLU A 51 15.77 -0.66 2.12
CA GLU A 51 16.97 0.09 2.53
C GLU A 51 17.73 -0.62 3.66
N ILE A 52 17.04 -1.10 4.70
CA ILE A 52 17.68 -1.80 5.83
C ILE A 52 18.32 -3.12 5.37
N VAL A 53 17.63 -3.90 4.55
CA VAL A 53 18.17 -5.17 4.07
C VAL A 53 19.39 -4.95 3.16
N LEU A 54 19.37 -3.91 2.31
CA LEU A 54 20.53 -3.54 1.51
C LEU A 54 21.71 -3.10 2.38
N LEU A 55 21.45 -2.33 3.44
CA LEU A 55 22.46 -1.91 4.40
C LEU A 55 23.03 -3.08 5.21
N GLU A 56 22.22 -4.08 5.57
CA GLU A 56 22.70 -5.32 6.22
C GLU A 56 23.63 -6.12 5.31
N ASP A 57 23.31 -6.23 4.01
CA ASP A 57 24.15 -6.91 3.03
C ASP A 57 25.50 -6.19 2.84
N GLN A 58 25.49 -4.86 2.79
CA GLN A 58 26.71 -4.04 2.74
C GLN A 58 27.50 -4.09 4.06
N ALA A 59 26.83 -4.07 5.21
CA ALA A 59 27.45 -4.14 6.53
C ALA A 59 28.01 -5.53 6.86
N ARG A 60 27.50 -6.61 6.26
CA ARG A 60 28.20 -7.92 6.29
C ARG A 60 29.60 -7.85 5.68
N THR A 61 29.82 -6.90 4.76
CA THR A 61 31.14 -6.64 4.15
C THR A 61 32.03 -5.75 5.05
N HIS A 62 31.45 -4.98 5.98
CA HIS A 62 32.15 -4.11 6.95
C HIS A 62 31.54 -4.29 8.36
N ARG A 63 32.04 -5.28 9.10
CA ARG A 63 31.71 -5.71 10.49
C ARG A 63 30.89 -4.74 11.39
N GLU A 64 29.82 -5.31 11.98
CA GLU A 64 29.17 -5.11 13.31
C GLU A 64 28.91 -3.69 13.88
N VAL A 65 27.91 -2.93 13.41
CA VAL A 65 27.22 -1.99 14.33
C VAL A 65 25.76 -1.62 13.96
N LEU A 66 25.10 -2.27 12.99
CA LEU A 66 23.75 -1.84 12.59
C LEU A 66 22.65 -2.54 13.39
N HIS A 67 22.49 -2.11 14.64
CA HIS A 67 21.55 -2.69 15.60
C HIS A 67 20.42 -1.71 15.93
N HIS A 68 19.65 -1.22 14.94
CA HIS A 68 18.60 -0.24 15.26
C HIS A 68 17.15 -0.58 14.87
N TYR A 69 16.85 -1.54 13.99
CA TYR A 69 15.52 -2.16 13.90
C TYR A 69 15.67 -3.54 13.28
N SER A 70 15.05 -4.58 13.87
CA SER A 70 15.04 -5.89 13.21
C SER A 70 14.13 -5.85 11.99
N THR A 71 14.56 -6.48 10.90
CA THR A 71 13.73 -6.72 9.71
C THR A 71 12.38 -7.32 10.09
N THR A 72 12.36 -8.19 11.11
CA THR A 72 11.15 -8.78 11.71
C THR A 72 10.16 -7.75 12.24
N PHE A 73 10.61 -6.68 12.90
CA PHE A 73 9.71 -5.65 13.41
C PHE A 73 9.02 -4.90 12.26
N ILE A 74 9.75 -4.60 11.19
CA ILE A 74 9.19 -3.94 10.01
C ILE A 74 8.23 -4.87 9.26
N ASP A 75 8.52 -6.17 9.20
CA ASP A 75 7.62 -7.16 8.62
C ASP A 75 6.28 -7.23 9.38
N GLN A 76 6.33 -7.18 10.71
CA GLN A 76 5.12 -7.10 11.54
C GLN A 76 4.33 -5.81 11.29
N MET A 77 5.01 -4.66 11.19
CA MET A 77 4.34 -3.40 10.86
C MET A 77 3.73 -3.41 9.45
N LEU A 78 4.44 -3.97 8.46
CA LEU A 78 3.95 -4.15 7.10
C LEU A 78 2.67 -4.99 7.09
N LEU A 79 2.63 -6.08 7.86
CA LEU A 79 1.45 -6.93 7.98
C LEU A 79 0.27 -6.17 8.61
N ILE A 80 0.50 -5.40 9.68
CA ILE A 80 -0.54 -4.60 10.34
C ILE A 80 -1.12 -3.57 9.36
N VAL A 81 -0.26 -2.84 8.64
CA VAL A 81 -0.69 -1.81 7.68
C VAL A 81 -1.38 -2.43 6.46
N ALA A 82 -0.89 -3.57 5.96
CA ALA A 82 -1.55 -4.31 4.87
C ALA A 82 -2.95 -4.78 5.27
N GLY A 83 -3.09 -5.33 6.48
CA GLY A 83 -4.39 -5.72 7.03
C GLY A 83 -5.31 -4.51 7.20
N GLY A 84 -4.79 -3.39 7.73
CA GLY A 84 -5.53 -2.15 7.84
C GLY A 84 -5.99 -1.59 6.49
N ALA A 85 -5.14 -1.65 5.46
CA ALA A 85 -5.49 -1.27 4.10
C ALA A 85 -6.61 -2.15 3.53
N LEU A 86 -6.51 -3.48 3.71
CA LEU A 86 -7.50 -4.44 3.25
C LEU A 86 -8.86 -4.24 3.93
N ILE A 87 -8.86 -4.09 5.26
CA ILE A 87 -10.09 -3.86 6.04
C ILE A 87 -10.71 -2.53 5.64
N THR A 88 -9.91 -1.46 5.55
CA THR A 88 -10.39 -0.14 5.13
C THR A 88 -11.01 -0.21 3.74
N PHE A 89 -10.35 -0.87 2.79
CA PHE A 89 -10.89 -1.04 1.44
C PHE A 89 -12.18 -1.86 1.44
N THR A 90 -12.26 -2.92 2.25
CA THR A 90 -13.48 -3.74 2.40
C THR A 90 -14.65 -2.90 2.91
N ILE A 91 -14.44 -2.12 3.98
CA ILE A 91 -15.47 -1.24 4.53
C ILE A 91 -15.86 -0.16 3.50
N TYR A 92 -14.89 0.40 2.78
CA TYR A 92 -15.15 1.33 1.68
C TYR A 92 -16.07 0.71 0.62
N THR A 93 -15.80 -0.51 0.15
CA THR A 93 -16.62 -1.17 -0.87
C THR A 93 -18.06 -1.45 -0.43
N CYS A 94 -18.29 -1.59 0.87
CA CYS A 94 -19.62 -1.87 1.44
C CYS A 94 -20.30 -0.62 2.05
N SER A 95 -19.64 0.54 2.00
CA SER A 95 -20.16 1.77 2.63
C SER A 95 -21.36 2.29 1.86
N THR A 96 -22.45 2.59 2.57
CA THR A 96 -23.68 3.13 1.99
C THR A 96 -23.45 4.44 1.22
N GLU A 97 -22.52 5.29 1.68
CA GLU A 97 -22.13 6.51 0.98
C GLU A 97 -21.52 6.21 -0.40
N VAL A 98 -20.65 5.20 -0.46
CA VAL A 98 -19.95 4.79 -1.67
C VAL A 98 -20.92 4.12 -2.65
N VAL A 99 -21.76 3.22 -2.15
CA VAL A 99 -22.81 2.57 -2.94
C VAL A 99 -23.77 3.61 -3.54
N ALA A 100 -24.18 4.61 -2.74
CA ALA A 100 -25.04 5.70 -3.24
C ALA A 100 -24.35 6.57 -4.29
N ARG A 101 -23.03 6.80 -4.15
CA ARG A 101 -22.25 7.63 -5.09
C ARG A 101 -21.94 6.91 -6.40
N ILE A 102 -21.65 5.61 -6.35
CA ILE A 102 -21.25 4.80 -7.51
C ILE A 102 -22.46 4.16 -8.19
N GLY A 103 -23.56 3.90 -7.47
CA GLY A 103 -24.77 3.27 -8.00
C GLY A 103 -24.76 1.74 -8.00
N THR A 104 -23.76 1.11 -7.36
CA THR A 104 -23.61 -0.35 -7.32
C THR A 104 -23.07 -0.81 -5.97
N ASP A 105 -23.58 -1.94 -5.47
CA ASP A 105 -23.11 -2.59 -4.24
C ASP A 105 -22.06 -3.67 -4.52
N LYS A 106 -21.78 -3.98 -5.79
CA LYS A 106 -20.96 -5.13 -6.19
C LYS A 106 -19.45 -4.87 -6.15
N LEU A 107 -19.01 -3.70 -5.70
CA LEU A 107 -17.60 -3.32 -5.71
C LEU A 107 -16.71 -4.28 -4.87
N TYR A 108 -17.30 -4.95 -3.88
CA TYR A 108 -16.62 -6.00 -3.09
C TYR A 108 -16.11 -7.17 -3.95
N MET A 109 -16.65 -7.39 -5.15
CA MET A 109 -16.16 -8.43 -6.07
C MET A 109 -14.71 -8.19 -6.51
N THR A 110 -14.19 -6.97 -6.32
CA THR A 110 -12.80 -6.62 -6.62
C THR A 110 -11.82 -7.01 -5.50
N LEU A 111 -12.31 -7.42 -4.33
CA LEU A 111 -11.50 -7.80 -3.16
C LEU A 111 -10.47 -8.90 -3.44
N PRO A 112 -10.77 -9.99 -4.18
CA PRO A 112 -9.79 -11.04 -4.44
C PRO A 112 -8.52 -10.51 -5.12
N PHE A 113 -8.64 -9.50 -6.00
CA PHE A 113 -7.47 -8.89 -6.64
C PHE A 113 -6.62 -8.08 -5.67
N VAL A 114 -7.27 -7.35 -4.75
CA VAL A 114 -6.57 -6.57 -3.72
C VAL A 114 -5.85 -7.50 -2.74
N VAL A 115 -6.52 -8.57 -2.30
CA VAL A 115 -5.92 -9.61 -1.45
C VAL A 115 -4.71 -10.23 -2.15
N TYR A 116 -4.86 -10.61 -3.43
CA TYR A 116 -3.75 -11.15 -4.21
C TYR A 116 -2.58 -10.17 -4.31
N GLY A 117 -2.85 -8.89 -4.61
CA GLY A 117 -1.80 -7.86 -4.72
C GLY A 117 -1.02 -7.67 -3.42
N LEU A 118 -1.73 -7.55 -2.28
CA LEU A 118 -1.11 -7.41 -0.97
C LEU A 118 -0.30 -8.67 -0.58
N ALA A 119 -0.88 -9.86 -0.77
CA ALA A 119 -0.20 -11.12 -0.45
C ALA A 119 1.03 -11.34 -1.34
N ARG A 120 0.91 -11.05 -2.64
CA ARG A 120 2.02 -11.14 -3.60
C ARG A 120 3.15 -10.19 -3.24
N TYR A 121 2.82 -8.97 -2.84
CA TYR A 121 3.81 -8.01 -2.37
C TYR A 121 4.53 -8.51 -1.11
N LEU A 122 3.80 -8.96 -0.09
CA LEU A 122 4.42 -9.48 1.14
C LEU A 122 5.34 -10.68 0.84
N TRP A 123 4.90 -11.60 -0.02
CA TRP A 123 5.72 -12.73 -0.46
C TRP A 123 6.99 -12.28 -1.20
N LEU A 124 6.88 -11.26 -2.06
CA LEU A 124 8.00 -10.73 -2.83
C LEU A 124 9.02 -10.03 -1.92
N VAL A 125 8.51 -9.29 -0.93
CA VAL A 125 9.31 -8.64 0.11
C VAL A 125 10.09 -9.67 0.93
N GLU A 126 9.45 -10.77 1.32
CA GLU A 126 10.08 -11.85 2.07
C GLU A 126 11.15 -12.59 1.23
N LYS A 127 10.85 -12.87 -0.04
CA LYS A 127 11.71 -13.67 -0.92
C LYS A 127 12.89 -12.91 -1.52
N ASN A 128 12.69 -11.68 -1.99
CA ASN A 128 13.68 -10.92 -2.75
C ASN A 128 14.46 -9.95 -1.86
N GLY A 129 15.06 -10.46 -0.78
CA GLY A 129 15.78 -9.68 0.24
C GLY A 129 16.98 -8.85 -0.23
N THR A 130 16.99 -8.23 -1.41
CA THR A 130 18.05 -7.35 -1.93
C THR A 130 17.55 -6.22 -2.86
N GLY A 131 16.24 -6.01 -3.05
CA GLY A 131 15.70 -4.97 -3.96
C GLY A 131 14.69 -4.02 -3.32
N ASP A 132 14.60 -2.79 -3.82
CA ASP A 132 13.55 -1.81 -3.46
C ASP A 132 12.18 -2.43 -3.76
N PRO A 133 11.38 -2.82 -2.75
CA PRO A 133 10.15 -3.56 -2.96
C PRO A 133 9.15 -2.84 -3.86
N SER A 134 9.20 -1.51 -3.89
CA SER A 134 8.36 -0.71 -4.76
C SER A 134 8.71 -0.89 -6.24
N GLN A 135 10.00 -1.03 -6.57
CA GLN A 135 10.46 -1.28 -7.93
C GLN A 135 10.23 -2.73 -8.36
N VAL A 136 10.39 -3.68 -7.42
CA VAL A 136 10.10 -5.09 -7.70
C VAL A 136 8.61 -5.28 -7.97
N LEU A 137 7.74 -4.56 -7.25
CA LEU A 137 6.30 -4.55 -7.51
C LEU A 137 5.95 -4.04 -8.91
N LEU A 138 6.58 -2.94 -9.35
CA LEU A 138 6.36 -2.36 -10.68
C LEU A 138 6.88 -3.26 -11.82
N LYS A 139 7.85 -4.13 -11.54
CA LYS A 139 8.41 -5.09 -12.51
C LYS A 139 7.76 -6.47 -12.46
N ASP A 140 7.02 -6.80 -11.40
CA ASP A 140 6.36 -8.10 -11.24
C ASP A 140 5.14 -8.19 -12.16
N TRP A 141 5.29 -8.94 -13.26
CA TRP A 141 4.24 -9.17 -14.24
C TRP A 141 2.91 -9.67 -13.62
N PRO A 142 2.91 -10.65 -12.69
CA PRO A 142 1.69 -11.08 -12.02
C PRO A 142 0.95 -9.97 -11.25
N THR A 143 1.69 -9.08 -10.59
CA THR A 143 1.07 -7.94 -9.88
C THR A 143 0.51 -6.93 -10.86
N ALA A 144 1.25 -6.60 -11.93
CA ALA A 144 0.74 -5.70 -12.97
C ALA A 144 -0.55 -6.25 -13.60
N LEU A 145 -0.61 -7.55 -13.90
CA LEU A 145 -1.80 -8.21 -14.42
C LEU A 145 -2.97 -8.14 -13.41
N ALA A 146 -2.72 -8.36 -12.13
CA ALA A 146 -3.75 -8.26 -11.10
C ALA A 146 -4.32 -6.84 -10.98
N VAL A 147 -3.48 -5.81 -11.07
CA VAL A 147 -3.91 -4.40 -11.06
C VAL A 147 -4.73 -4.07 -12.31
N ILE A 148 -4.34 -4.58 -13.49
CA ILE A 148 -5.08 -4.39 -14.73
C ILE A 148 -6.45 -5.07 -14.65
N LEU A 149 -6.51 -6.33 -14.22
CA LEU A 149 -7.78 -7.06 -14.05
C LEU A 149 -8.68 -6.40 -13.02
N TRP A 150 -8.10 -5.90 -11.92
CA TRP A 150 -8.83 -5.11 -10.93
C TRP A 150 -9.42 -3.85 -11.54
N ALA A 151 -8.64 -3.06 -12.29
CA ALA A 151 -9.11 -1.84 -12.93
C ALA A 151 -10.24 -2.11 -13.95
N ILE A 152 -10.09 -3.16 -14.77
CA ILE A 152 -11.13 -3.59 -15.72
C ILE A 152 -12.40 -3.97 -14.97
N THR A 153 -12.29 -4.73 -13.89
CA THR A 153 -13.45 -5.16 -13.08
C THR A 153 -14.13 -3.96 -12.41
N CYS A 154 -13.37 -3.00 -11.88
CA CYS A 154 -13.92 -1.75 -11.35
C CYS A 154 -14.72 -1.00 -12.41
N VAL A 155 -14.15 -0.78 -13.60
CA VAL A 155 -14.84 -0.10 -14.70
C VAL A 155 -16.11 -0.86 -15.11
N ALA A 156 -16.02 -2.18 -15.27
CA ALA A 156 -17.17 -3.00 -15.65
C ALA A 156 -18.33 -2.90 -14.64
N ILE A 157 -18.03 -2.87 -13.34
CA ILE A 157 -19.04 -2.79 -12.26
C ILE A 157 -19.64 -1.38 -12.14
N ILE A 158 -18.83 -0.34 -12.36
CA ILE A 158 -19.28 1.06 -12.25
C ILE A 158 -20.21 1.42 -13.42
N TYR A 159 -19.97 0.85 -14.61
CA TYR A 159 -20.75 1.14 -15.83
C TYR A 159 -21.78 0.04 -16.19
N SER A 160 -22.04 -0.92 -15.29
CA SER A 160 -23.11 -1.93 -15.44
C SER A 160 -24.43 -1.45 -14.85
#